data_AF-A0A2S6HV91-F1
#
_entry.id   AF-A0A2S6HV91-F1
#
_cell.length_a   1.000
_cell.length_b   1.000
_cell.length_c   1.000
_cell.angle_alpha   90.00
_cell.angle_beta   90.00
_cell.angle_gamma   90.00
#
_symmetry.space_group_name_H-M   'P 1'
#
loop_
_entity.id
_entity.type
_entity.pdbx_description
1 polymer ?
#
loop_
_entity_poly.entity_id
_entity_poly.type
_entity_poly.pdbx_seq_one_letter_code
_entity_poly.pdbx_strand_id
1 'polypeptide(L)'
;MYEVLGITSAVLFAIVMMPFLLRHINRLFYKGKNRMITSWRMRFRKIHKPAGFGLAVISLIHGYLALGSIRLHTGTLAWMVSIAAVILGVLFSIKKKAVILVWHRRMALLAILFIALHLLVPGALYYIGF
;
A
#
# COMPACT_ATOMS: atom_id res chain seq x y z
N MET A 1 13.99 2.00 17.10
CA MET A 1 14.23 2.36 15.68
C MET A 1 13.27 1.65 14.73
N TYR A 2 13.16 0.32 14.77
CA TYR A 2 12.26 -0.42 13.87
C TYR A 2 10.78 -0.07 14.07
N GLU A 3 10.32 0.19 15.30
CA GLU A 3 8.93 0.63 15.59
C GLU A 3 8.57 1.95 14.89
N VAL A 4 9.47 2.93 14.91
CA VAL A 4 9.29 4.22 14.22
C VAL A 4 9.13 4.02 12.72
N LEU A 5 9.93 3.12 12.12
CA LEU A 5 9.78 2.77 10.70
C LEU A 5 8.46 2.04 10.44
N GLY A 6 8.01 1.19 11.36
CA GLY A 6 6.71 0.51 11.27
C GLY A 6 5.54 1.49 11.25
N ILE A 7 5.53 2.45 12.19
CA ILE A 7 4.54 3.53 12.25
C ILE A 7 4.62 4.38 10.97
N THR A 8 5.83 4.73 10.53
CA THR A 8 6.04 5.53 9.30
C THR A 8 5.50 4.80 8.08
N SER A 9 5.76 3.51 7.94
CA SER A 9 5.19 2.66 6.89
C SER A 9 3.67 2.62 6.95
N ALA A 10 3.06 2.48 8.13
CA ALA A 10 1.60 2.49 8.27
C ALA A 10 0.98 3.83 7.84
N VAL A 11 1.60 4.96 8.23
CA VAL A 11 1.16 6.31 7.82
C VAL A 11 1.30 6.48 6.31
N LEU A 12 2.44 6.10 5.72
CA LEU A 12 2.63 6.16 4.27
C LEU A 12 1.62 5.29 3.53
N PHE A 13 1.33 4.11 4.04
CA PHE A 13 0.31 3.24 3.47
C PHE A 13 -1.07 3.89 3.49
N ALA A 14 -1.46 4.51 4.61
CA ALA A 14 -2.71 5.26 4.70
C ALA A 14 -2.77 6.38 3.65
N ILE A 15 -1.70 7.17 3.50
CA ILE A 15 -1.57 8.23 2.48
C ILE A 15 -1.73 7.66 1.07
N VAL A 16 -1.07 6.54 0.76
CA VAL A 16 -1.12 5.87 -0.55
C VAL A 16 -2.53 5.37 -0.84
N MET A 17 -3.28 4.92 0.17
CA MET A 17 -4.65 4.43 0.05
C MET A 17 -5.69 5.56 -0.11
N MET A 18 -5.41 6.77 0.36
CA MET A 18 -6.38 7.89 0.37
C MET A 18 -7.04 8.19 -0.99
N PRO A 19 -6.35 8.21 -2.15
CA PRO A 19 -7.00 8.45 -3.43
C PRO A 19 -8.13 7.46 -3.74
N PHE A 20 -7.97 6.20 -3.33
CA PHE A 20 -8.97 5.16 -3.49
C PHE A 20 -10.15 5.39 -2.54
N LEU A 21 -9.89 5.59 -1.24
CA LEU A 21 -10.93 5.85 -0.25
C LEU A 21 -11.76 7.09 -0.59
N LEU A 22 -11.11 8.22 -0.87
CA LEU A 22 -11.80 9.46 -1.21
C LEU A 22 -12.64 9.32 -2.49
N ARG A 23 -12.16 8.55 -3.48
CA ARG A 23 -12.97 8.23 -4.66
C ARG A 23 -14.20 7.41 -4.29
N HIS A 24 -14.03 6.40 -3.44
CA HIS A 24 -15.10 5.52 -3.02
C HIS A 24 -16.16 6.27 -2.19
N ILE A 25 -15.74 7.04 -1.19
CA ILE A 25 -16.59 7.90 -0.35
C ILE A 25 -17.37 8.90 -1.21
N ASN A 26 -16.70 9.60 -2.13
CA ASN A 26 -17.39 10.56 -2.99
C ASN A 26 -18.46 9.87 -3.86
N ARG A 27 -18.18 8.66 -4.37
CA ARG A 27 -19.14 7.91 -5.19
C ARG A 27 -20.33 7.39 -4.38
N LEU A 28 -20.09 6.84 -3.19
CA LEU A 28 -21.13 6.25 -2.33
C LEU A 28 -22.07 7.31 -1.75
N PHE A 29 -21.52 8.34 -1.11
CA PHE A 29 -22.33 9.29 -0.34
C PHE A 29 -22.75 10.52 -1.16
N TYR A 30 -21.96 10.91 -2.15
CA TYR A 30 -22.15 12.18 -2.88
C TYR A 30 -22.35 11.99 -4.39
N LYS A 31 -22.54 10.74 -4.86
CA LYS A 31 -22.68 10.39 -6.28
C LYS A 31 -21.59 11.00 -7.18
N GLY A 32 -20.40 11.24 -6.62
CA GLY A 32 -19.25 11.83 -7.29
C GLY A 32 -19.25 13.37 -7.39
N LYS A 33 -20.26 14.06 -6.86
CA LYS A 33 -20.46 15.50 -7.08
C LYS A 33 -19.76 16.40 -6.06
N ASN A 34 -19.20 15.86 -4.97
CA ASN A 34 -18.53 16.66 -3.95
C ASN A 34 -17.16 17.18 -4.46
N ARG A 35 -17.06 18.51 -4.64
CA ARG A 35 -15.85 19.19 -5.13
C ARG A 35 -14.71 19.18 -4.10
N MET A 36 -15.02 19.28 -2.81
CA MET A 36 -14.02 19.26 -1.74
C MET A 36 -13.31 17.91 -1.67
N ILE A 37 -14.06 16.80 -1.67
CA ILE A 37 -13.48 15.45 -1.67
C ILE A 37 -12.66 15.22 -2.95
N THR A 38 -13.15 15.73 -4.08
CA THR A 38 -12.42 15.68 -5.36
C THR A 38 -11.09 16.44 -5.29
N SER A 39 -11.07 17.63 -4.68
CA SER A 39 -9.85 18.42 -4.47
C SER A 39 -8.83 17.68 -3.61
N TRP A 40 -9.26 17.15 -2.46
CA TRP A 40 -8.40 16.34 -1.59
C TRP A 40 -7.86 15.10 -2.30
N ARG A 41 -8.72 14.37 -3.03
CA ARG A 41 -8.30 13.22 -3.85
C ARG A 41 -7.19 13.60 -4.82
N MET A 42 -7.30 14.77 -5.47
CA MET A 42 -6.27 15.24 -6.41
C MET A 42 -4.96 15.58 -5.69
N ARG A 43 -5.01 16.16 -4.48
CA ARG A 43 -3.81 16.38 -3.64
C ARG A 43 -3.12 15.05 -3.28
N PHE A 44 -3.88 14.08 -2.78
CA PHE A 44 -3.35 12.75 -2.46
C PHE A 44 -2.80 12.03 -3.69
N ARG A 45 -3.41 12.18 -4.88
CA ARG A 45 -2.87 11.62 -6.12
C ARG A 45 -1.49 12.17 -6.50
N LYS A 46 -1.18 13.43 -6.19
CA LYS A 46 0.15 14.02 -6.45
C LYS A 46 1.23 13.34 -5.62
N ILE A 47 0.93 13.08 -4.34
CA ILE A 47 1.88 12.46 -3.41
C ILE A 47 1.85 10.93 -3.41
N HIS A 48 0.82 10.30 -4.00
CA HIS A 48 0.66 8.84 -4.02
C HIS A 48 1.88 8.09 -4.59
N LYS A 49 2.45 8.59 -5.69
CA LYS A 49 3.62 7.97 -6.33
C LYS A 49 4.88 8.03 -5.44
N PRO A 50 5.34 9.21 -4.98
CA PRO A 50 6.49 9.29 -4.09
C PRO A 50 6.24 8.59 -2.75
N ALA A 51 5.03 8.68 -2.19
CA ALA A 51 4.67 7.97 -0.96
C ALA A 51 4.71 6.44 -1.15
N GLY A 52 4.26 5.92 -2.29
CA GLY A 52 4.33 4.49 -2.62
C GLY A 52 5.77 3.99 -2.76
N PHE A 53 6.66 4.79 -3.35
CA PHE A 53 8.08 4.46 -3.41
C PHE A 53 8.74 4.51 -2.02
N GLY A 54 8.48 5.56 -1.24
CA GLY A 54 8.96 5.67 0.14
C GLY A 54 8.48 4.52 1.01
N LEU A 55 7.22 4.11 0.87
CA LEU A 55 6.65 2.95 1.54
C LEU A 55 7.42 1.67 1.22
N ALA A 56 7.76 1.44 -0.06
CA ALA A 56 8.50 0.26 -0.47
C ALA A 56 9.89 0.19 0.17
N VAL A 57 10.61 1.32 0.24
CA VAL A 57 11.94 1.39 0.84
C VAL A 57 11.87 1.25 2.36
N ILE A 58 11.04 2.05 3.03
CA ILE A 58 10.96 2.08 4.50
C ILE A 58 10.46 0.74 5.05
N SER A 59 9.49 0.11 4.38
CA SER A 59 8.95 -1.19 4.82
C SER A 59 9.96 -2.33 4.67
N LEU A 60 10.86 -2.26 3.66
CA LEU A 60 11.95 -3.22 3.53
C LEU A 60 12.95 -3.10 4.69
N ILE A 61 13.36 -1.86 5.00
CA ILE A 61 14.30 -1.57 6.08
C ILE A 61 13.69 -1.96 7.43
N HIS A 62 12.42 -1.60 7.67
CA HIS A 62 11.66 -2.01 8.84
C HIS A 62 11.66 -3.54 9.01
N GLY A 63 11.30 -4.28 7.96
CA GLY A 63 11.24 -5.75 8.00
C GLY A 63 12.59 -6.39 8.29
N TYR A 64 13.66 -5.89 7.65
CA TYR A 64 15.02 -6.38 7.91
C TYR A 64 15.46 -6.14 9.36
N LEU A 65 15.22 -4.94 9.90
CA LEU A 65 15.56 -4.61 11.28
C LEU A 65 14.71 -5.37 12.30
N ALA A 66 13.45 -5.65 12.00
CA ALA A 66 12.55 -6.38 12.88
C ALA A 66 12.87 -7.88 12.93
N LEU A 67 13.28 -8.49 11.81
CA LEU A 67 13.54 -9.93 11.71
C LEU A 67 15.03 -10.29 11.81
N GLY A 68 15.93 -9.30 11.76
CA GLY A 68 17.39 -9.48 11.71
C GLY A 68 17.92 -10.16 10.44
N SER A 69 17.03 -10.56 9.52
CA SER A 69 17.33 -11.23 8.25
C SER A 69 16.09 -11.25 7.36
N ILE A 70 16.24 -11.59 6.08
CA ILE A 70 15.11 -11.77 5.18
C ILE A 70 14.51 -13.17 5.44
N ARG A 71 13.35 -13.22 6.09
CA ARG A 71 12.61 -14.46 6.39
C ARG A 71 11.16 -14.35 5.92
N LEU A 72 10.52 -15.50 5.73
CA LEU A 72 9.09 -15.54 5.43
C LEU A 72 8.31 -15.08 6.68
N HIS A 73 7.57 -13.99 6.53
CA HIS A 73 6.79 -13.35 7.59
C HIS A 73 5.61 -12.62 6.94
N THR A 74 4.53 -12.37 7.67
CA THR A 74 3.38 -11.62 7.11
C THR A 74 3.79 -10.24 6.58
N GLY A 75 4.79 -9.61 7.22
CA GLY A 75 5.38 -8.35 6.77
C GLY A 75 6.13 -8.46 5.44
N THR A 76 6.84 -9.56 5.20
CA THR A 76 7.52 -9.77 3.91
C THR A 76 6.53 -10.09 2.78
N LEU A 77 5.45 -10.82 3.07
CA LEU A 77 4.33 -10.98 2.12
C LEU A 77 3.67 -9.64 1.79
N ALA A 78 3.33 -8.84 2.81
CA ALA A 78 2.73 -7.51 2.64
C ALA A 78 3.63 -6.59 1.79
N TRP A 79 4.95 -6.65 2.04
CA TRP A 79 5.94 -5.90 1.28
C TRP A 79 6.01 -6.36 -0.19
N MET A 80 6.07 -7.66 -0.46
CA MET A 80 6.13 -8.22 -1.82
C MET A 80 4.92 -7.85 -2.67
N VAL A 81 3.72 -7.90 -2.10
CA VAL A 81 2.51 -7.49 -2.81
C VAL A 81 2.48 -5.97 -3.02
N SER A 82 2.94 -5.19 -2.03
CA SER A 82 3.04 -3.73 -2.15
C SER A 82 4.01 -3.31 -3.23
N ILE A 83 5.19 -3.95 -3.34
CA ILE A 83 6.17 -3.61 -4.38
C ILE A 83 5.66 -4.01 -5.77
N ALA A 84 4.95 -5.14 -5.90
CA ALA A 84 4.26 -5.49 -7.15
C ALA A 84 3.23 -4.41 -7.55
N ALA A 85 2.46 -3.89 -6.59
CA ALA A 85 1.52 -2.79 -6.84
C ALA A 85 2.25 -1.51 -7.30
N VAL A 86 3.38 -1.16 -6.69
CA VAL A 86 4.20 0.01 -7.08
C VAL A 86 4.74 -0.17 -8.50
N ILE A 87 5.34 -1.32 -8.81
CA ILE A 87 5.87 -1.64 -10.15
C ILE A 87 4.77 -1.50 -11.21
N LEU A 88 3.59 -2.09 -10.98
CA LEU A 88 2.46 -1.97 -11.90
C LEU A 88 1.97 -0.52 -12.03
N GLY A 89 1.99 0.26 -10.95
CA GLY A 89 1.66 1.68 -10.99
C GLY A 89 2.63 2.50 -11.84
N VAL A 90 3.94 2.21 -11.73
CA VAL A 90 4.98 2.81 -12.57
C VAL A 90 4.83 2.38 -14.02
N LEU A 91 4.67 1.08 -14.29
CA LEU A 91 4.45 0.55 -15.64
C LEU A 91 3.22 1.15 -16.31
N PHE A 92 2.10 1.28 -15.57
CA PHE A 92 0.90 1.93 -16.09
C PHE A 92 1.18 3.40 -16.42
N SER A 93 1.97 4.10 -15.59
CA SER A 93 2.29 5.51 -15.84
C SER A 93 3.07 5.73 -17.15
N ILE A 94 3.82 4.73 -17.60
CA ILE A 94 4.60 4.74 -18.86
C ILE A 94 3.74 4.22 -20.01
N LYS A 95 3.20 3.00 -19.89
CA LYS A 95 2.54 2.28 -21.00
C LYS A 95 1.07 2.64 -21.18
N LYS A 96 0.41 3.22 -20.16
CA LYS A 96 -1.02 3.61 -20.15
C LYS A 96 -2.03 2.50 -20.52
N LYS A 97 -1.63 1.22 -20.50
CA LYS A 97 -2.51 0.09 -20.82
C LYS A 97 -3.50 -0.20 -19.69
N ALA A 98 -4.79 -0.35 -20.02
CA ALA A 98 -5.85 -0.62 -19.04
C ALA A 98 -5.61 -1.89 -18.22
N VAL A 99 -5.09 -2.95 -18.84
CA VAL A 99 -4.76 -4.23 -18.18
C VAL A 99 -3.79 -4.03 -17.02
N ILE A 100 -2.78 -3.18 -17.18
CA ILE A 100 -1.79 -2.90 -16.12
C ILE A 100 -2.47 -2.18 -14.95
N LEU A 101 -3.39 -1.25 -15.24
CA LEU A 101 -4.15 -0.56 -14.20
C LEU A 101 -5.09 -1.51 -13.44
N VAL A 102 -5.69 -2.49 -14.11
CA VAL A 102 -6.50 -3.53 -13.46
C VAL A 102 -5.65 -4.34 -12.48
N TRP A 103 -4.49 -4.81 -12.94
CA TRP A 103 -3.56 -5.56 -12.09
C TRP A 103 -3.00 -4.71 -10.93
N HIS A 104 -2.66 -3.44 -11.17
CA HIS A 104 -2.26 -2.52 -10.10
C HIS A 104 -3.33 -2.43 -9.01
N ARG A 105 -4.61 -2.29 -9.38
CA ARG A 105 -5.71 -2.25 -8.41
C ARG A 105 -5.90 -3.57 -7.67
N ARG A 106 -5.78 -4.71 -8.36
CA ARG A 106 -5.84 -6.04 -7.73
C ARG A 106 -4.73 -6.22 -6.69
N MET A 107 -3.50 -5.87 -7.05
CA MET A 107 -2.36 -5.92 -6.12
C MET A 107 -2.51 -4.92 -4.98
N ALA A 108 -3.05 -3.72 -5.22
CA ALA A 108 -3.32 -2.76 -4.16
C ALA A 108 -4.38 -3.28 -3.16
N LEU A 109 -5.44 -3.94 -3.64
CA LEU A 109 -6.42 -4.59 -2.77
C LEU A 109 -5.78 -5.73 -1.96
N LEU A 110 -4.96 -6.55 -2.62
CA LEU A 110 -4.24 -7.63 -1.95
C LEU A 110 -3.25 -7.10 -0.90
N ALA A 111 -2.58 -5.97 -1.17
CA ALA A 111 -1.71 -5.30 -0.21
C ALA A 111 -2.49 -4.81 1.01
N ILE A 112 -3.69 -4.25 0.84
CA ILE A 112 -4.58 -3.89 1.97
C ILE A 112 -4.85 -5.10 2.85
N LEU A 113 -5.18 -6.25 2.26
CA LEU A 113 -5.47 -7.48 3.01
C LEU A 113 -4.24 -7.97 3.78
N PHE A 114 -3.07 -8.05 3.14
CA PHE A 114 -1.85 -8.51 3.82
C PHE A 114 -1.33 -7.53 4.87
N ILE A 115 -1.49 -6.22 4.66
CA ILE A 115 -1.13 -5.22 5.67
C ILE A 115 -2.08 -5.31 6.85
N ALA A 116 -3.38 -5.48 6.63
CA ALA A 116 -4.33 -5.71 7.71
C ALA A 116 -3.99 -7.00 8.49
N LEU A 117 -3.66 -8.09 7.79
CA LEU A 117 -3.20 -9.33 8.41
C LEU A 117 -1.93 -9.10 9.24
N HIS A 118 -0.95 -8.38 8.71
CA HIS A 118 0.31 -8.10 9.40
C HIS A 118 0.10 -7.23 10.66
N LEU A 119 -0.82 -6.27 10.62
CA LEU A 119 -1.13 -5.41 11.77
C LEU A 119 -1.91 -6.14 12.86
N LEU A 120 -2.82 -7.05 12.49
CA LEU A 120 -3.66 -7.78 13.45
C LEU A 120 -2.97 -9.03 14.00
N VAL A 121 -2.26 -9.76 13.15
CA VAL A 121 -1.64 -11.05 13.45
C VAL A 121 -0.27 -11.12 12.75
N PRO A 122 0.75 -10.37 13.22
CA PRO A 122 2.07 -10.34 12.58
C PRO A 122 2.68 -11.73 12.44
N GLY A 123 2.46 -12.61 13.42
CA GLY A 123 2.98 -13.98 13.41
C GLY A 123 2.14 -15.02 12.66
N ALA A 124 1.15 -14.66 11.84
CA ALA A 124 0.21 -15.63 11.27
C ALA A 124 0.87 -16.80 10.50
N LEU A 125 2.06 -16.57 9.93
CA LEU A 125 2.81 -17.60 9.19
C LEU A 125 3.62 -18.55 10.09
N TYR A 126 3.92 -18.17 11.34
CA TYR A 126 4.64 -19.06 12.27
C TYR A 126 3.82 -20.32 12.61
N TYR A 127 2.49 -20.23 12.54
CA TYR A 127 1.59 -21.36 12.78
C TYR A 127 1.55 -22.38 11.61
N ILE A 128 2.25 -22.11 10.50
CA ILE A 128 2.25 -22.95 9.29
C ILE A 128 3.56 -23.78 9.19
N GLY A 129 4.41 -23.77 10.24
CA GLY A 129 5.51 -24.73 10.38
C GLY A 129 6.73 -24.49 9.47
N PHE A 130 7.23 -23.24 9.41
CA PHE A 130 8.52 -22.90 8.80
C PHE A 130 9.44 -22.21 9.81
#